data_AF-A0A359M1B5-F1
#
_entry.id   AF-A0A359M1B5-F1
#
_cell.length_a   1.000
_cell.length_b   1.000
_cell.length_c   1.000
_cell.angle_alpha   90.00
_cell.angle_beta   90.00
_cell.angle_gamma   90.00
#
_symmetry.space_group_name_H-M   'P 1'
#
loop_
_entity.id
_entity.type
_entity.pdbx_description
1 polymer ?
#
loop_
_entity_poly.entity_id
_entity_poly.type
_entity_poly.pdbx_seq_one_letter_code
_entity_poly.pdbx_strand_id
1 'polypeptide(L)'
;MKKAMGAFALTALLALPGSASQPGVEQIIARAEKIENEAADLAYQLGGKKAGLASVPERFAVLNTDLESLRALVASLQEDAERLSPQQRKNVALLREIVADMNLHVEARKELLRSEGVEKHRDLLRAQMDGLARRSELVRQTAGRLRG
;
A
#
# COMPACT_ATOMS: atom_id res chain seq x y z
N MET A 1 10.57 -26.38 -66.90
CA MET A 1 10.89 -26.33 -65.46
C MET A 1 9.94 -25.30 -64.83
N LYS A 2 8.72 -25.64 -64.36
CA LYS A 2 8.26 -26.17 -63.05
C LYS A 2 8.79 -25.45 -61.79
N LYS A 3 7.82 -24.88 -61.03
CA LYS A 3 7.77 -24.44 -59.60
C LYS A 3 8.28 -23.00 -59.32
N ALA A 4 7.49 -22.01 -58.88
CA ALA A 4 6.54 -21.82 -57.75
C ALA A 4 7.21 -21.34 -56.44
N MET A 5 6.46 -20.55 -55.65
CA MET A 5 6.72 -19.97 -54.31
C MET A 5 7.28 -18.52 -54.36
N GLY A 6 6.63 -17.47 -53.83
CA GLY A 6 5.59 -17.37 -52.81
C GLY A 6 6.22 -17.16 -51.42
N ALA A 7 6.23 -15.92 -50.93
CA ALA A 7 6.49 -15.57 -49.53
C ALA A 7 5.94 -14.14 -49.29
N PHE A 8 4.65 -14.01 -48.95
CA PHE A 8 4.17 -13.74 -47.59
C PHE A 8 5.07 -12.77 -46.80
N ALA A 9 4.79 -11.48 -46.94
CA ALA A 9 5.22 -10.48 -45.96
C ALA A 9 4.44 -10.74 -44.67
N LEU A 10 5.15 -11.25 -43.68
CA LEU A 10 4.64 -11.49 -42.33
C LEU A 10 4.46 -10.13 -41.65
N THR A 11 3.24 -9.61 -41.64
CA THR A 11 2.87 -8.47 -40.79
C THR A 11 2.94 -8.92 -39.33
N ALA A 12 4.07 -8.66 -38.68
CA ALA A 12 4.22 -8.87 -37.24
C ALA A 12 3.29 -7.89 -36.51
N LEU A 13 2.10 -8.38 -36.17
CA LEU A 13 1.22 -7.72 -35.21
C LEU A 13 1.93 -7.79 -33.85
N LEU A 14 2.57 -6.68 -33.45
CA LEU A 14 3.01 -6.48 -32.08
C LEU A 14 1.76 -6.46 -31.19
N ALA A 15 1.36 -7.63 -30.71
CA ALA A 15 0.45 -7.75 -29.59
C ALA A 15 1.17 -7.13 -28.38
N LEU A 16 0.89 -5.85 -28.12
CA LEU A 16 1.15 -5.25 -26.82
C LEU A 16 0.46 -6.17 -25.80
N PRO A 17 1.17 -6.73 -24.80
CA PRO A 17 0.50 -7.42 -23.72
C PRO A 17 -0.44 -6.38 -23.08
N GLY A 18 -1.74 -6.63 -23.23
CA GLY A 18 -2.77 -5.80 -22.60
C GLY A 18 -2.46 -5.70 -21.12
N SER A 19 -2.49 -4.48 -20.59
CA SER A 19 -2.38 -4.16 -19.17
C SER A 19 -3.51 -4.84 -18.41
N ALA A 20 -3.37 -6.13 -18.13
CA ALA A 20 -4.22 -6.83 -17.21
C ALA A 20 -3.94 -6.21 -15.84
N SER A 21 -4.88 -5.43 -15.31
CA SER A 21 -4.84 -4.96 -13.93
C SER A 21 -4.46 -6.13 -13.04
N GLN A 22 -3.25 -6.08 -12.48
CA GLN A 22 -2.78 -7.17 -11.65
C GLN A 22 -3.69 -7.22 -10.41
N PRO A 23 -4.35 -8.36 -10.12
CA PRO A 23 -5.30 -8.45 -9.01
C PRO A 23 -4.66 -8.11 -7.65
N GLY A 24 -3.33 -8.22 -7.53
CA GLY A 24 -2.57 -7.75 -6.37
C GLY A 24 -2.50 -6.23 -6.23
N VAL A 25 -2.42 -5.48 -7.33
CA VAL A 25 -2.35 -4.00 -7.31
C VAL A 25 -3.66 -3.40 -6.82
N GLU A 26 -4.80 -3.93 -7.27
CA GLU A 26 -6.12 -3.48 -6.80
C GLU A 26 -6.30 -3.73 -5.30
N GLN A 27 -5.85 -4.88 -4.80
CA GLN A 27 -5.90 -5.20 -3.38
C GLN A 27 -4.99 -4.28 -2.55
N ILE A 28 -3.80 -3.94 -3.06
CA ILE A 28 -2.88 -2.98 -2.42
C ILE A 28 -3.55 -1.61 -2.31
N ILE A 29 -4.17 -1.13 -3.40
CA ILE A 29 -4.87 0.16 -3.45
C ILE A 29 -6.02 0.19 -2.44
N ALA A 30 -6.91 -0.82 -2.48
CA ALA A 30 -8.04 -0.89 -1.56
C ALA A 30 -7.59 -0.98 -0.10
N ARG A 31 -6.52 -1.72 0.18
CA ARG A 31 -5.98 -1.84 1.54
C ARG A 31 -5.35 -0.53 2.01
N ALA A 32 -4.60 0.14 1.15
CA ALA A 32 -4.01 1.45 1.44
C ALA A 32 -5.10 2.49 1.72
N GLU A 33 -6.16 2.53 0.92
CA GLU A 33 -7.31 3.43 1.13
C GLU A 33 -8.01 3.15 2.48
N LYS A 34 -8.22 1.88 2.84
CA LYS A 34 -8.77 1.53 4.15
C LYS A 34 -7.90 2.06 5.30
N ILE A 35 -6.57 1.86 5.22
CA ILE A 35 -5.62 2.34 6.24
C ILE A 35 -5.60 3.86 6.29
N GLU A 36 -5.63 4.54 5.13
CA GLU A 36 -5.69 5.99 5.01
C GLU A 36 -6.91 6.55 5.77
N ASN A 37 -8.09 6.05 5.46
CA ASN A 37 -9.34 6.49 6.07
C ASN A 37 -9.38 6.21 7.58
N GLU A 38 -8.99 5.02 8.00
CA GLU A 38 -8.97 4.62 9.41
C GLU A 38 -7.96 5.45 10.23
N ALA A 39 -6.77 5.70 9.67
CA ALA A 39 -5.76 6.53 10.30
C ALA A 39 -6.20 8.01 10.38
N ALA A 40 -6.80 8.56 9.32
CA ALA A 40 -7.32 9.92 9.33
C ALA A 40 -8.44 10.10 10.36
N ASP A 41 -9.36 9.15 10.46
CA ASP A 41 -10.43 9.18 11.45
C ASP A 41 -9.89 9.05 12.89
N LEU A 42 -8.90 8.19 13.12
CA LEU A 42 -8.22 8.11 14.42
C LEU A 42 -7.49 9.41 14.77
N ALA A 43 -6.80 10.05 13.81
CA ALA A 43 -6.15 11.34 14.04
C ALA A 43 -7.18 12.42 14.43
N TYR A 44 -8.35 12.42 13.78
CA TYR A 44 -9.46 13.30 14.11
C TYR A 44 -9.99 13.04 15.53
N GLN A 45 -10.21 11.78 15.91
CA GLN A 45 -10.67 11.40 17.26
C GLN A 45 -9.65 11.77 18.35
N LEU A 46 -8.35 11.56 18.08
CA LEU A 46 -7.27 11.99 18.95
C LEU A 46 -7.17 13.53 19.03
N GLY A 47 -7.70 14.27 18.07
CA GLY A 47 -7.85 15.72 18.14
C GLY A 47 -9.02 16.21 19.01
N GLY A 48 -9.99 15.34 19.30
CA GLY A 48 -11.22 15.67 20.02
C GLY A 48 -11.09 15.79 21.54
N LYS A 49 -12.11 16.36 22.19
CA LYS A 49 -12.22 16.44 23.65
C LYS A 49 -12.73 15.11 24.22
N LYS A 50 -11.80 14.18 24.53
CA LYS A 50 -11.94 12.90 25.28
C LYS A 50 -12.98 11.86 24.82
N ALA A 51 -14.07 12.23 24.17
CA ALA A 51 -15.06 11.29 23.65
C ALA A 51 -14.41 10.42 22.55
N GLY A 52 -14.47 9.09 22.70
CA GLY A 52 -13.97 8.13 21.72
C GLY A 52 -12.57 7.55 21.97
N LEU A 53 -11.87 7.91 23.06
CA LEU A 53 -10.53 7.37 23.33
C LEU A 53 -10.53 5.90 23.78
N ALA A 54 -11.66 5.37 24.25
CA ALA A 54 -11.76 3.98 24.71
C ALA A 54 -11.60 2.95 23.58
N SER A 55 -12.05 3.28 22.36
CA SER A 55 -11.93 2.41 21.18
C SER A 55 -10.58 2.52 20.47
N VAL A 56 -9.78 3.53 20.80
CA VAL A 56 -8.51 3.80 20.12
C VAL A 56 -7.54 2.61 20.14
N PRO A 57 -7.32 1.89 21.26
CA PRO A 57 -6.43 0.73 21.29
C PRO A 57 -6.87 -0.41 20.36
N GLU A 58 -8.17 -0.69 20.30
CA GLU A 58 -8.73 -1.73 19.42
C GLU A 58 -8.56 -1.36 17.95
N ARG A 59 -8.87 -0.10 17.59
CA ARG A 59 -8.69 0.40 16.23
C ARG A 59 -7.23 0.42 15.80
N PHE A 60 -6.30 0.71 16.72
CA PHE A 60 -4.87 0.52 16.46
C PHE A 60 -4.50 -0.94 16.16
N ALA A 61 -5.10 -1.90 16.86
CA ALA A 61 -4.87 -3.31 16.56
C ALA A 61 -5.35 -3.68 15.16
N VAL A 62 -6.54 -3.21 14.76
CA VAL A 62 -7.08 -3.39 13.39
C VAL A 62 -6.14 -2.77 12.35
N LEU A 63 -5.67 -1.54 12.56
CA LEU A 63 -4.69 -0.89 11.68
C LEU A 63 -3.41 -1.70 11.52
N ASN A 64 -2.91 -2.29 12.62
CA ASN A 64 -1.71 -3.11 12.57
C ASN A 64 -1.92 -4.37 11.72
N THR A 65 -3.05 -5.06 11.89
CA THR A 65 -3.44 -6.19 11.03
C THR A 65 -3.57 -5.76 9.57
N ASP A 66 -4.13 -4.57 9.32
CA ASP A 66 -4.27 -4.04 7.98
C ASP A 66 -2.91 -3.76 7.32
N LEU A 67 -1.95 -3.22 8.08
CA LEU A 67 -0.57 -3.01 7.65
C LEU A 67 0.19 -4.30 7.38
N GLU A 68 0.01 -5.31 8.24
CA GLU A 68 0.62 -6.63 8.02
C GLU A 68 0.12 -7.27 6.72
N SER A 69 -1.18 -7.13 6.43
CA SER A 69 -1.76 -7.61 5.17
C SER A 69 -1.23 -6.83 3.97
N LEU A 70 -1.14 -5.50 4.07
CA LEU A 70 -0.55 -4.66 3.03
C LEU A 70 0.90 -5.07 2.73
N ARG A 71 1.68 -5.35 3.77
CA ARG A 71 3.07 -5.84 3.63
C ARG A 71 3.12 -7.17 2.89
N ALA A 72 2.23 -8.11 3.22
CA ALA A 72 2.17 -9.40 2.55
C ALA A 72 1.82 -9.25 1.05
N LEU A 73 0.88 -8.36 0.72
CA LEU A 73 0.51 -8.07 -0.67
C LEU A 73 1.68 -7.47 -1.47
N VAL A 74 2.41 -6.50 -0.89
CA VAL A 74 3.58 -5.91 -1.55
C VAL A 74 4.72 -6.91 -1.70
N ALA A 75 4.92 -7.80 -0.72
CA ALA A 75 5.91 -8.87 -0.83
C ALA A 75 5.57 -9.85 -1.97
N SER A 76 4.31 -10.28 -2.06
CA SER A 76 3.85 -11.13 -3.17
C SER A 76 4.02 -10.44 -4.53
N LEU A 77 3.71 -9.16 -4.63
CA LEU A 77 3.94 -8.38 -5.86
C LEU A 77 5.43 -8.31 -6.25
N GLN A 78 6.33 -8.35 -5.27
CA GLN A 78 7.76 -8.38 -5.52
C GLN A 78 8.25 -9.73 -6.07
N GLU A 79 7.64 -10.85 -5.67
CA GLU A 79 7.95 -12.17 -6.23
C GLU A 79 7.62 -12.23 -7.73
N ASP A 80 6.59 -11.50 -8.16
CA ASP A 80 6.21 -11.35 -9.56
C ASP A 80 7.00 -10.24 -10.30
N ALA A 81 7.93 -9.55 -9.63
CA ALA A 81 8.59 -8.36 -10.19
C ALA A 81 9.47 -8.65 -11.42
N GLU A 82 9.94 -9.89 -11.61
CA GLU A 82 10.72 -10.27 -12.79
C GLU A 82 9.92 -10.16 -14.10
N ARG A 83 8.60 -10.27 -14.00
CA ARG A 83 7.67 -10.15 -15.14
C ARG A 83 7.26 -8.70 -15.43
N LEU A 84 7.66 -7.76 -14.58
CA LEU A 84 7.32 -6.35 -14.70
C LEU A 84 8.33 -5.59 -15.56
N SER A 85 7.87 -4.51 -16.20
CA SER A 85 8.75 -3.56 -16.89
C SER A 85 9.75 -2.90 -15.91
N PRO A 86 10.90 -2.37 -16.38
CA PRO A 86 11.85 -1.68 -15.52
C PRO A 86 11.22 -0.54 -14.70
N GLN A 87 10.25 0.17 -15.26
CA GLN A 87 9.55 1.25 -14.57
C GLN A 87 8.60 0.72 -13.49
N GLN A 88 7.86 -0.35 -13.77
CA GLN A 88 7.01 -1.01 -12.78
C GLN A 88 7.84 -1.60 -11.63
N ARG A 89 9.01 -2.19 -11.91
CA ARG A 89 9.93 -2.67 -10.86
C ARG A 89 10.39 -1.57 -9.91
N LYS A 90 10.69 -0.36 -10.43
CA LYS A 90 11.01 0.81 -9.59
C LYS A 90 9.85 1.20 -8.69
N ASN A 91 8.62 1.21 -9.23
CA ASN A 91 7.42 1.50 -8.45
C ASN A 91 7.17 0.43 -7.36
N VAL A 92 7.42 -0.85 -7.64
CA VAL A 92 7.33 -1.93 -6.63
C VAL A 92 8.39 -1.77 -5.53
N ALA A 93 9.62 -1.41 -5.88
CA ALA A 93 10.66 -1.12 -4.89
C ALA A 93 10.25 0.06 -3.99
N LEU A 94 9.72 1.13 -4.58
CA LEU A 94 9.21 2.28 -3.83
C LEU A 94 8.04 1.90 -2.92
N LEU A 95 7.09 1.07 -3.38
CA LEU A 95 6.00 0.55 -2.53
C LEU A 95 6.55 -0.16 -1.29
N ARG A 96 7.57 -1.01 -1.48
CA ARG A 96 8.21 -1.72 -0.38
C ARG A 96 8.86 -0.77 0.62
N GLU A 97 9.57 0.25 0.16
CA GLU A 97 10.20 1.25 1.03
C GLU A 97 9.16 2.00 1.86
N ILE A 98 8.06 2.46 1.23
CA ILE A 98 6.99 3.17 1.93
C ILE A 98 6.35 2.27 2.98
N VAL A 99 6.03 1.01 2.64
CA VAL A 99 5.41 0.07 3.59
C VAL A 99 6.37 -0.31 4.73
N ALA A 100 7.67 -0.40 4.46
CA ALA A 100 8.67 -0.61 5.51
C ALA A 100 8.72 0.55 6.51
N ASP A 101 8.65 1.80 6.02
CA ASP A 101 8.57 2.99 6.88
C ASP A 101 7.28 2.99 7.74
N MET A 102 6.14 2.63 7.14
CA MET A 102 4.87 2.50 7.87
C MET A 102 4.96 1.49 9.02
N ASN A 103 5.73 0.41 8.85
CA ASN A 103 5.91 -0.64 9.84
C ASN A 103 6.77 -0.21 11.03
N LEU A 104 7.77 0.67 10.82
CA LEU A 104 8.60 1.19 11.92
C LEU A 104 7.76 1.93 12.98
N HIS A 105 6.65 2.53 12.57
CA HIS A 105 5.76 3.25 13.47
C HIS A 105 4.78 2.36 14.24
N VAL A 106 4.63 1.09 13.86
CA VAL A 106 3.74 0.14 14.55
C VAL A 106 4.26 -0.21 15.93
N GLU A 107 5.53 -0.56 16.04
CA GLU A 107 6.14 -0.97 17.31
C GLU A 107 6.25 0.20 18.29
N ALA A 108 6.60 1.40 17.80
CA ALA A 108 6.61 2.61 18.61
C ALA A 108 5.21 2.92 19.21
N ARG A 109 4.14 2.69 18.45
CA ARG A 109 2.75 2.89 18.94
C ARG A 109 2.34 1.87 19.99
N LYS A 110 2.69 0.59 19.80
CA LYS A 110 2.38 -0.48 20.76
C LYS A 110 2.95 -0.17 22.14
N GLU A 111 4.16 0.39 22.19
CA GLU A 111 4.80 0.78 23.44
C GLU A 111 4.08 1.96 24.12
N LEU A 112 3.75 3.01 23.36
CA LEU A 112 3.01 4.18 23.86
C LEU A 112 1.64 3.82 24.43
N LEU A 113 0.96 2.83 23.84
CA LEU A 113 -0.34 2.38 24.33
C LEU A 113 -0.25 1.56 25.63
N ARG A 114 0.91 0.93 25.91
CA ARG A 114 1.13 0.12 27.11
C ARG A 114 1.62 0.90 28.31
N SER A 115 2.48 1.91 28.11
CA SER A 115 3.18 2.60 29.20
C SER A 115 2.26 3.51 30.02
N GLU A 116 1.49 4.35 29.34
CA GLU A 116 0.93 5.55 29.96
C GLU A 116 -0.49 5.90 29.45
N GLY A 117 -1.00 5.09 28.52
CA GLY A 117 -2.36 5.20 27.97
C GLY A 117 -2.52 6.28 26.90
N VAL A 118 -3.62 6.19 26.16
CA VAL A 118 -3.91 7.05 25.00
C VAL A 118 -3.95 8.54 25.36
N GLU A 119 -4.46 8.90 26.54
CA GLU A 119 -4.63 10.31 26.94
C GLU A 119 -3.30 11.06 27.03
N LYS A 120 -2.26 10.42 27.58
CA LYS A 120 -0.97 11.06 27.82
C LYS A 120 -0.12 11.22 26.56
N HIS A 121 -0.33 10.35 25.57
CA HIS A 121 0.39 10.38 24.31
C HIS A 121 -0.47 10.85 23.13
N ARG A 122 -1.62 11.46 23.42
CA ARG A 122 -2.63 11.79 22.41
C ARG A 122 -2.08 12.56 21.21
N ASP A 123 -1.29 13.60 21.45
CA ASP A 123 -0.76 14.45 20.38
C ASP A 123 0.30 13.71 19.53
N LEU A 124 1.10 12.86 20.16
CA LEU A 124 2.07 11.99 19.47
C LEU A 124 1.35 10.92 18.64
N LEU A 125 0.37 10.25 19.23
CA LEU A 125 -0.46 9.25 18.55
C LEU A 125 -1.20 9.89 17.36
N ARG A 126 -1.71 11.11 17.52
CA ARG A 126 -2.33 11.88 16.43
C ARG A 126 -1.36 12.12 15.30
N ALA A 127 -0.17 12.66 15.59
CA ALA A 127 0.85 12.91 14.58
C ALA A 127 1.27 11.62 13.85
N GLN A 128 1.35 10.50 14.57
CA GLN A 128 1.64 9.19 13.99
C GLN A 128 0.52 8.69 13.07
N MET A 129 -0.74 9.01 13.38
CA MET A 129 -1.90 8.71 12.54
C MET A 129 -1.97 9.60 11.30
N ASP A 130 -1.72 10.90 11.44
CA ASP A 130 -1.59 11.81 10.29
C ASP A 130 -0.47 11.36 9.33
N GLY A 131 0.69 10.98 9.88
CA GLY A 131 1.80 10.46 9.09
C GLY A 131 1.48 9.11 8.44
N LEU A 132 0.72 8.24 9.12
CA LEU A 132 0.28 6.97 8.54
C LEU A 132 -0.67 7.20 7.36
N ALA A 133 -1.66 8.08 7.50
CA ALA A 133 -2.61 8.41 6.44
C ALA A 133 -1.88 8.92 5.19
N ARG A 134 -0.95 9.87 5.33
CA ARG A 134 -0.16 10.39 4.20
C ARG A 134 0.66 9.30 3.49
N ARG A 135 1.23 8.35 4.24
CA ARG A 135 1.99 7.25 3.63
C ARG A 135 1.10 6.25 2.93
N SER A 136 -0.07 5.95 3.48
CA SER A 136 -1.07 5.14 2.79
C SER A 136 -1.51 5.79 1.48
N GLU A 137 -1.68 7.11 1.46
CA GLU A 137 -1.94 7.84 0.23
C GLU A 137 -0.80 7.65 -0.79
N LEU A 138 0.46 7.75 -0.37
CA LEU A 138 1.62 7.50 -1.23
C LEU A 138 1.66 6.06 -1.77
N VAL A 139 1.30 5.06 -0.95
CA VAL A 139 1.13 3.67 -1.39
C VAL A 139 0.08 3.60 -2.48
N ARG A 140 -1.10 4.20 -2.27
CA ARG A 140 -2.21 4.22 -3.22
C ARG A 140 -1.80 4.87 -4.56
N GLN A 141 -1.15 6.03 -4.50
CA GLN A 141 -0.64 6.73 -5.68
C GLN A 141 0.41 5.91 -6.42
N THR A 142 1.35 5.29 -5.71
CA THR A 142 2.43 4.50 -6.31
C THR A 142 1.91 3.21 -6.92
N ALA A 143 0.99 2.51 -6.23
CA ALA A 143 0.33 1.33 -6.76
C ALA A 143 -0.56 1.68 -7.97
N GLY A 144 -1.21 2.84 -7.98
CA GLY A 144 -1.96 3.33 -9.14
C GLY A 144 -1.10 3.47 -10.41
N ARG A 145 0.19 3.80 -10.26
CA ARG A 145 1.16 3.87 -11.38
C ARG A 145 1.54 2.50 -11.93
N LEU A 146 1.21 1.40 -11.26
CA LEU A 146 1.43 0.04 -11.76
C LEU A 146 0.30 -0.46 -12.68
N ARG A 147 -0.84 0.25 -12.73
CA ARG A 147 -1.94 -0.06 -13.65
C ARG A 147 -1.62 0.30 -15.11
N GLY A 148 -0.63 1.18 -15.32
CA GLY A 148 -0.19 1.70 -16.62
C GLY A 148 0.84 0.82 -17.30
#